data_AF-A0A0N5ALH8-F1
#
_entry.id   AF-A0A0N5ALH8-F1
#
_cell.length_a   1.000
_cell.length_b   1.000
_cell.length_c   1.000
_cell.angle_alpha   90.00
_cell.angle_beta   90.00
_cell.angle_gamma   90.00
#
_symmetry.space_group_name_H-M   'P 1'
#
loop_
_entity.id
_entity.type
_entity.pdbx_description
1 polymer ?
#
loop_
_entity_poly.entity_id
_entity_poly.type
_entity_poly.pdbx_seq_one_letter_code
_entity_poly.pdbx_strand_id
1 'polypeptide(L)'
;MMQVVGLVSGLLLLTFMAFILITWASASFISELRIPRSHIPFFRQTESFRERCRGDKRCEKHLRDSSKCWGYEGNCSFEDSFSYDKIKCENKNERSIKTFWEEGDFGKFKSVLSSIQPICKSTRQDGSSLNCSSHLRFCQGKNLFINLRHLKAQNSLRYRNDVIHKGDFGGNCEVFNKNLLESMADEKSYLQSWGHELSFFTPYKGFKLDRKHCDVIFERPTVLIKLDAAVNMYHHFCDFVNLYATLHVNGSFDMNINILWWDTFRNGFIDPFFGITWRAFSKHRSIELISLDGKRVCFRSVVLSLLARQRLGLYYNMPLIKGCSNSGLFEAFSEFVLHRIGIKQNGPLLDKVRITLLSRSTRYRRIINEDEVGYTLEVTV
;
A
#
# COMPACT_ATOMS: atom_id res chain seq x y z
N MET A 1 44.04 -20.49 -44.37
CA MET A 1 43.65 -20.78 -42.97
C MET A 1 43.15 -19.56 -42.20
N MET A 2 43.66 -18.34 -42.45
CA MET A 2 43.21 -17.11 -41.75
C MET A 2 41.81 -16.56 -42.14
N GLN A 3 41.31 -16.83 -43.35
CA GLN A 3 39.98 -16.35 -43.77
C GLN A 3 38.81 -17.16 -43.16
N VAL A 4 39.02 -18.42 -42.81
CA VAL A 4 37.96 -19.29 -42.24
C VAL A 4 37.71 -18.96 -40.76
N VAL A 5 38.75 -18.56 -40.02
CA VAL A 5 38.66 -18.21 -38.59
C VAL A 5 37.85 -16.92 -38.37
N GLY A 6 37.98 -15.93 -39.26
CA GLY A 6 37.21 -14.68 -39.20
C GLY A 6 35.71 -14.88 -39.43
N LEU A 7 35.32 -15.80 -40.33
CA LEU A 7 33.93 -16.13 -40.62
C LEU A 7 33.25 -16.87 -39.46
N VAL A 8 33.95 -17.79 -38.81
CA VAL A 8 33.44 -18.54 -37.65
C VAL A 8 33.27 -17.62 -36.44
N SER A 9 34.19 -16.68 -36.22
CA SER A 9 34.09 -15.68 -35.15
C SER A 9 32.94 -14.69 -35.37
N GLY A 10 32.67 -14.30 -36.62
CA GLY A 10 31.55 -13.43 -36.98
C GLY A 10 30.18 -14.09 -36.78
N LEU A 11 30.05 -15.38 -37.14
CA LEU A 11 28.83 -16.16 -36.90
C LEU A 11 28.55 -16.38 -35.41
N LEU A 12 29.58 -16.61 -34.59
CA LEU A 12 29.46 -16.75 -33.13
C LEU A 12 29.02 -15.43 -32.47
N LEU A 13 29.51 -14.29 -32.93
CA LEU A 13 29.07 -12.98 -32.41
C LEU A 13 27.64 -12.63 -32.83
N LEU A 14 27.25 -12.95 -34.06
CA LEU A 14 25.88 -12.75 -34.55
C LEU A 14 24.88 -13.68 -33.87
N THR A 15 25.25 -14.94 -33.60
CA THR A 15 24.41 -15.86 -32.84
C THR A 15 24.33 -15.49 -31.37
N PHE A 16 25.41 -14.99 -30.75
CA PHE A 16 25.37 -14.48 -29.37
C PHE A 16 24.56 -13.19 -29.26
N MET A 17 24.67 -12.26 -30.21
CA MET A 17 23.81 -11.07 -30.28
C MET A 17 22.35 -11.43 -30.58
N ALA A 18 22.08 -12.41 -31.43
CA ALA A 18 20.74 -12.93 -31.64
C ALA A 18 20.21 -13.63 -30.39
N PHE A 19 21.03 -14.35 -29.63
CA PHE A 19 20.63 -14.97 -28.35
C PHE A 19 20.37 -13.91 -27.26
N ILE A 20 21.15 -12.82 -27.24
CA ILE A 20 20.88 -11.66 -26.40
C ILE A 20 19.59 -10.98 -26.85
N LEU A 21 19.35 -10.78 -28.14
CA LEU A 21 18.10 -10.20 -28.65
C LEU A 21 16.87 -11.10 -28.45
N ILE A 22 17.04 -12.43 -28.47
CA ILE A 22 15.97 -13.43 -28.24
C ILE A 22 15.65 -13.59 -26.74
N THR A 23 16.57 -13.21 -25.83
CA THR A 23 16.35 -13.28 -24.37
C THR A 23 15.79 -12.00 -23.75
N TRP A 24 15.53 -10.94 -24.53
CA TRP A 24 14.61 -9.87 -24.13
C TRP A 24 13.17 -10.31 -24.34
N ALA A 25 12.78 -11.42 -23.70
CA ALA A 25 11.38 -11.63 -23.39
C ALA A 25 11.00 -10.56 -22.36
N SER A 26 10.52 -9.41 -22.82
CA SER A 26 9.92 -8.40 -21.94
C SER A 26 8.98 -9.12 -20.97
N ALA A 27 9.26 -9.01 -19.67
CA ALA A 27 8.39 -9.58 -18.66
C ALA A 27 6.97 -9.05 -18.92
N SER A 28 5.96 -9.92 -18.85
CA SER A 28 4.58 -9.45 -18.99
C SER A 28 4.24 -8.57 -17.78
N PHE A 29 3.41 -7.56 -17.99
CA PHE A 29 2.88 -6.68 -16.95
C PHE A 29 2.34 -7.47 -15.75
N ILE A 30 1.61 -8.55 -16.00
CA ILE A 30 1.13 -9.48 -14.95
C ILE A 30 2.27 -10.10 -14.15
N SER A 31 3.34 -10.52 -14.83
CA SER A 31 4.51 -11.11 -14.18
C SER A 31 5.25 -10.07 -13.32
N GLU A 32 5.31 -8.82 -13.77
CA GLU A 32 5.93 -7.73 -13.03
C GLU A 32 5.13 -7.34 -11.79
N LEU A 33 3.80 -7.41 -11.85
CA LEU A 33 2.93 -7.14 -10.72
C LEU A 33 3.00 -8.21 -9.62
N ARG A 34 3.46 -9.43 -9.95
CA ARG A 34 3.60 -10.56 -8.99
C ARG A 34 2.34 -10.73 -8.14
N ILE A 35 1.19 -10.82 -8.80
CA ILE A 35 -0.12 -11.01 -8.14
C ILE A 35 -0.45 -12.52 -8.12
N PRO A 36 -1.07 -13.04 -7.03
CA PRO A 36 -1.56 -14.42 -6.99
C PRO A 36 -2.43 -14.75 -8.21
N ARG A 37 -2.25 -15.93 -8.80
CA ARG A 37 -3.04 -16.35 -9.98
C ARG A 37 -4.54 -16.35 -9.69
N SER A 38 -4.94 -16.70 -8.47
CA SER A 38 -6.33 -16.65 -7.98
C SER A 38 -6.92 -15.24 -8.01
N HIS A 39 -6.11 -14.18 -7.91
CA HIS A 39 -6.58 -12.79 -7.85
C HIS A 39 -6.71 -12.13 -9.21
N ILE A 40 -6.00 -12.63 -10.24
CA ILE A 40 -5.97 -12.04 -11.59
C ILE A 40 -7.38 -11.73 -12.15
N PRO A 41 -8.38 -12.62 -12.04
CA PRO A 41 -9.73 -12.34 -12.57
C PRO A 41 -10.38 -11.08 -11.98
N PHE A 42 -10.06 -10.73 -10.74
CA PHE A 42 -10.68 -9.63 -10.00
C PHE A 42 -10.08 -8.25 -10.35
N PHE A 43 -8.89 -8.21 -10.95
CA PHE A 43 -8.24 -6.96 -11.38
C PHE A 43 -8.81 -6.35 -12.66
N ARG A 44 -9.64 -7.10 -13.42
CA ARG A 44 -10.19 -6.67 -14.71
C ARG A 44 -10.95 -5.35 -14.65
N GLN A 45 -11.71 -5.14 -13.58
CA GLN A 45 -12.55 -3.95 -13.40
C GLN A 45 -11.75 -2.74 -12.87
N THR A 46 -10.49 -2.94 -12.46
CA THR A 46 -9.61 -1.85 -12.07
C THR A 46 -9.13 -1.12 -13.33
N GLU A 47 -9.57 0.14 -13.51
CA GLU A 47 -9.37 0.91 -14.75
C GLU A 47 -7.89 1.00 -15.17
N SER A 48 -7.02 1.42 -14.25
CA SER A 48 -5.58 1.54 -14.45
C SER A 48 -4.91 0.21 -14.83
N PHE A 49 -5.37 -0.90 -14.25
CA PHE A 49 -4.88 -2.24 -14.60
C PHE A 49 -5.31 -2.58 -16.03
N ARG A 50 -6.59 -2.37 -16.35
CA ARG A 50 -7.16 -2.64 -17.69
C ARG A 50 -6.46 -1.83 -18.78
N GLU A 51 -6.21 -0.55 -18.55
CA GLU A 51 -5.51 0.33 -19.49
C GLU A 51 -4.10 -0.18 -19.80
N ARG A 52 -3.32 -0.51 -18.76
CA ARG A 52 -1.95 -1.01 -18.94
C ARG A 52 -1.92 -2.41 -19.53
N CYS A 53 -2.88 -3.26 -19.13
CA CYS A 53 -3.01 -4.62 -19.61
C CYS A 53 -3.36 -4.70 -21.11
N ARG A 54 -4.15 -3.75 -21.64
CA ARG A 54 -4.43 -3.64 -23.10
C ARG A 54 -3.17 -3.41 -23.93
N GLY A 55 -2.14 -2.80 -23.35
CA GLY A 55 -0.84 -2.62 -24.00
C GLY A 55 0.06 -3.86 -24.01
N ASP A 56 -0.29 -4.92 -23.30
CA ASP A 56 0.48 -6.16 -23.19
C ASP A 56 -0.33 -7.36 -23.69
N LYS A 57 0.06 -7.90 -24.86
CA LYS A 57 -0.57 -9.08 -25.49
C LYS A 57 -0.69 -10.29 -24.55
N ARG A 58 0.27 -10.49 -23.64
CA ARG A 58 0.26 -11.60 -22.68
C ARG A 58 -0.70 -11.33 -21.52
N CYS A 59 -0.95 -10.07 -21.19
CA CYS A 59 -1.93 -9.66 -20.19
C CYS A 59 -3.35 -9.68 -20.76
N GLU A 60 -3.52 -9.23 -22.01
CA GLU A 60 -4.82 -9.07 -22.68
C GLU A 60 -5.69 -10.34 -22.65
N LYS A 61 -5.08 -11.53 -22.70
CA LYS A 61 -5.79 -12.81 -22.56
C LYS A 61 -6.58 -12.94 -21.26
N HIS A 62 -6.13 -12.26 -20.19
CA HIS A 62 -6.79 -12.23 -18.89
C HIS A 62 -7.92 -11.20 -18.80
N LEU A 63 -8.10 -10.35 -19.82
CA LEU A 63 -9.21 -9.39 -19.89
C LEU A 63 -10.49 -10.01 -20.48
N ARG A 64 -10.45 -11.26 -20.93
CA ARG A 64 -11.58 -11.98 -21.55
C ARG A 64 -12.40 -12.73 -20.49
N ASP A 65 -13.72 -12.65 -20.60
CA ASP A 65 -14.73 -13.52 -19.98
C ASP A 65 -14.61 -13.81 -18.47
N SER A 66 -14.74 -12.77 -17.65
CA SER A 66 -15.05 -12.95 -16.23
C SER A 66 -15.92 -11.82 -15.68
N SER A 67 -17.05 -12.16 -15.07
CA SER A 67 -17.89 -11.24 -14.31
C SER A 67 -17.26 -10.83 -12.97
N LYS A 68 -16.19 -11.54 -12.54
CA LYS A 68 -15.57 -11.39 -11.23
C LYS A 68 -15.00 -10.00 -10.97
N CYS A 69 -15.10 -9.57 -9.72
CA CYS A 69 -14.73 -8.22 -9.26
C CYS A 69 -14.45 -8.20 -7.74
N TRP A 70 -13.78 -7.18 -7.24
CA TRP A 70 -13.47 -7.13 -5.81
C TRP A 70 -14.70 -6.89 -4.94
N GLY A 71 -15.70 -6.19 -5.47
CA GLY A 71 -16.96 -5.89 -4.78
C GLY A 71 -17.26 -4.40 -4.74
N TYR A 72 -16.22 -3.57 -4.71
CA TYR A 72 -16.37 -2.11 -4.57
C TYR A 72 -16.62 -1.39 -5.89
N GLU A 73 -16.43 -2.05 -7.02
CA GLU A 73 -16.65 -1.48 -8.34
C GLU A 73 -18.15 -1.26 -8.60
N GLY A 74 -18.50 -0.20 -9.34
CA GLY A 74 -19.90 0.21 -9.55
C GLY A 74 -20.77 -0.84 -10.25
N ASN A 75 -20.17 -1.62 -11.15
CA ASN A 75 -20.86 -2.65 -11.95
C ASN A 75 -20.62 -4.08 -11.39
N CYS A 76 -20.29 -4.20 -10.11
CA CYS A 76 -20.01 -5.47 -9.45
C CYS A 76 -21.22 -5.94 -8.63
N SER A 77 -21.80 -7.07 -9.01
CA SER A 77 -22.79 -7.78 -8.18
C SER A 77 -22.09 -8.39 -6.95
N PHE A 78 -22.83 -8.67 -5.88
CA PHE A 78 -22.21 -9.30 -4.70
C PHE A 78 -21.80 -10.74 -5.03
N GLU A 79 -22.54 -11.44 -5.88
CA GLU A 79 -22.34 -12.83 -6.34
C GLU A 79 -21.06 -13.00 -7.16
N ASP A 80 -20.67 -11.94 -7.86
CA ASP A 80 -19.42 -11.89 -8.61
C ASP A 80 -18.23 -11.42 -7.76
N SER A 81 -18.48 -10.95 -6.55
CA SER A 81 -17.43 -10.39 -5.69
C SER A 81 -16.48 -11.47 -5.15
N PHE A 82 -15.24 -11.07 -4.82
CA PHE A 82 -14.27 -11.96 -4.19
C PHE A 82 -14.78 -12.60 -2.89
N SER A 83 -15.67 -11.91 -2.18
CA SER A 83 -16.10 -12.25 -0.81
C SER A 83 -17.39 -13.07 -0.75
N TYR A 84 -18.09 -13.24 -1.87
CA TYR A 84 -19.41 -13.85 -1.96
C TYR A 84 -19.54 -15.17 -1.18
N ASP A 85 -18.61 -16.09 -1.43
CA ASP A 85 -18.60 -17.45 -0.89
C ASP A 85 -17.76 -17.60 0.39
N LYS A 86 -17.18 -16.49 0.86
CA LYS A 86 -16.23 -16.48 2.00
C LYS A 86 -16.90 -16.10 3.29
N ILE A 87 -17.70 -15.04 3.27
CA ILE A 87 -18.31 -14.47 4.47
C ILE A 87 -19.23 -15.51 5.12
N LYS A 88 -19.00 -15.78 6.41
CA LYS A 88 -19.80 -16.73 7.20
C LYS A 88 -20.45 -15.99 8.35
N CYS A 89 -21.78 -16.02 8.40
CA CYS A 89 -22.57 -15.49 9.51
C CYS A 89 -23.41 -16.60 10.15
N GLU A 90 -23.46 -16.65 11.49
CA GLU A 90 -24.26 -17.60 12.28
C GLU A 90 -25.73 -17.56 11.85
N ASN A 91 -26.27 -16.35 11.76
CA ASN A 91 -27.56 -16.09 11.13
C ASN A 91 -27.28 -15.70 9.68
N LYS A 92 -27.56 -16.59 8.72
CA LYS A 92 -27.41 -16.36 7.27
C LYS A 92 -28.39 -15.32 6.71
N ASN A 93 -28.73 -14.28 7.49
CA ASN A 93 -29.54 -13.19 7.01
C ASN A 93 -28.68 -12.29 6.11
N GLU A 94 -29.25 -11.88 4.97
CA GLU A 94 -28.57 -11.06 3.95
C GLU A 94 -28.06 -9.73 4.54
N ARG A 95 -28.79 -9.17 5.51
CA ARG A 95 -28.43 -7.92 6.18
C ARG A 95 -27.08 -8.03 6.90
N SER A 96 -26.82 -9.10 7.63
CA SER A 96 -25.59 -9.28 8.41
C SER A 96 -24.39 -9.51 7.48
N ILE A 97 -24.60 -10.27 6.40
CA ILE A 97 -23.59 -10.46 5.35
C ILE A 97 -23.23 -9.10 4.72
N LYS A 98 -24.26 -8.32 4.35
CA LYS A 98 -24.07 -6.99 3.76
C LYS A 98 -23.36 -6.04 4.72
N THR A 99 -23.78 -5.95 5.98
CA THR A 99 -23.13 -5.10 6.99
C THR A 99 -21.68 -5.51 7.21
N PHE A 100 -21.40 -6.82 7.36
CA PHE A 100 -20.02 -7.30 7.50
C PHE A 100 -19.17 -6.94 6.27
N TRP A 101 -19.74 -7.08 5.07
CA TRP A 101 -19.06 -6.74 3.82
C TRP A 101 -18.77 -5.23 3.68
N GLU A 102 -19.69 -4.36 4.09
CA GLU A 102 -19.54 -2.90 4.06
C GLU A 102 -18.55 -2.37 5.11
N GLU A 103 -18.43 -3.06 6.25
CA GLU A 103 -17.69 -2.57 7.41
C GLU A 103 -16.32 -3.23 7.59
N GLY A 104 -16.21 -4.53 7.31
CA GLY A 104 -15.04 -5.37 7.57
C GLY A 104 -14.45 -6.07 6.34
N ASP A 105 -14.91 -5.73 5.15
CA ASP A 105 -14.47 -6.34 3.89
C ASP A 105 -14.31 -5.29 2.76
N PHE A 106 -14.16 -5.73 1.51
CA PHE A 106 -13.97 -4.91 0.32
C PHE A 106 -15.06 -3.84 0.13
N GLY A 107 -16.27 -4.05 0.64
CA GLY A 107 -17.36 -3.06 0.57
C GLY A 107 -16.99 -1.73 1.22
N LYS A 108 -16.10 -1.75 2.21
CA LYS A 108 -15.58 -0.54 2.87
C LYS A 108 -15.01 0.47 1.87
N PHE A 109 -14.35 0.00 0.81
CA PHE A 109 -13.70 0.85 -0.17
C PHE A 109 -14.68 1.66 -1.02
N LYS A 110 -15.95 1.24 -1.14
CA LYS A 110 -16.98 2.05 -1.83
C LYS A 110 -17.11 3.43 -1.20
N SER A 111 -17.20 3.49 0.13
CA SER A 111 -17.35 4.74 0.88
C SER A 111 -16.11 5.65 0.75
N VAL A 112 -14.92 5.06 0.71
CA VAL A 112 -13.68 5.82 0.55
C VAL A 112 -13.62 6.42 -0.85
N LEU A 113 -13.80 5.58 -1.88
CA LEU A 113 -13.71 5.97 -3.29
C LEU A 113 -14.77 7.02 -3.68
N SER A 114 -16.02 6.85 -3.25
CA SER A 114 -17.11 7.80 -3.56
C SER A 114 -16.94 9.15 -2.87
N SER A 115 -16.17 9.21 -1.79
CA SER A 115 -15.89 10.44 -1.05
C SER A 115 -14.69 11.24 -1.57
N ILE A 116 -13.96 10.72 -2.57
CA ILE A 116 -12.77 11.40 -3.10
C ILE A 116 -13.19 12.68 -3.81
N GLN A 117 -12.72 13.82 -3.29
CA GLN A 117 -12.96 15.13 -3.86
C GLN A 117 -11.66 15.88 -4.17
N PRO A 118 -11.68 16.70 -5.24
CA PRO A 118 -10.51 17.47 -5.66
C PRO A 118 -10.36 18.77 -4.86
N ILE A 119 -9.29 18.86 -4.06
CA ILE A 119 -8.92 20.03 -3.25
C ILE A 119 -8.06 21.01 -4.06
N CYS A 120 -7.12 20.48 -4.85
CA CYS A 120 -6.25 21.24 -5.75
C CYS A 120 -6.36 20.65 -7.16
N LYS A 121 -6.62 21.50 -8.15
CA LYS A 121 -6.69 21.11 -9.56
C LYS A 121 -5.77 21.98 -10.40
N SER A 122 -5.17 21.36 -11.40
CA SER A 122 -4.60 22.04 -12.56
C SER A 122 -4.81 21.16 -13.79
N THR A 123 -5.08 21.80 -14.92
CA THR A 123 -5.21 21.15 -16.23
C THR A 123 -3.86 21.03 -16.94
N ARG A 124 -2.84 21.77 -16.48
CA ARG A 124 -1.48 21.71 -16.99
C ARG A 124 -0.73 20.46 -16.51
N GLN A 125 0.11 19.92 -17.37
CA GLN A 125 0.95 18.76 -17.04
C GLN A 125 1.99 19.05 -15.94
N ASP A 126 2.49 20.28 -15.87
CA ASP A 126 3.44 20.74 -14.84
C ASP A 126 2.75 21.33 -13.60
N GLY A 127 1.42 21.45 -13.63
CA GLY A 127 0.63 21.93 -12.52
C GLY A 127 0.39 20.85 -11.46
N SER A 128 -0.11 21.29 -10.31
CA SER A 128 -0.32 20.43 -9.16
C SER A 128 -1.76 19.98 -9.04
N SER A 129 -1.95 18.79 -8.48
CA SER A 129 -3.27 18.30 -8.07
C SER A 129 -3.22 17.62 -6.71
N LEU A 130 -4.35 17.64 -6.00
CA LEU A 130 -4.58 16.93 -4.75
C LEU A 130 -6.05 16.53 -4.68
N ASN A 131 -6.31 15.22 -4.65
CA ASN A 131 -7.62 14.64 -4.42
C ASN A 131 -7.60 13.86 -3.10
N CYS A 132 -8.62 14.02 -2.26
CA CYS A 132 -8.67 13.40 -0.94
C CYS A 132 -10.04 12.79 -0.67
N SER A 133 -10.08 11.66 0.02
CA SER A 133 -11.30 11.11 0.62
C SER A 133 -11.73 11.92 1.84
N SER A 134 -12.99 11.76 2.28
CA SER A 134 -13.49 12.34 3.53
C SER A 134 -12.53 12.17 4.71
N HIS A 135 -12.55 13.15 5.62
CA HIS A 135 -11.71 13.21 6.82
C HIS A 135 -10.19 13.24 6.54
N LEU A 136 -9.78 13.50 5.28
CA LEU A 136 -8.39 13.43 4.81
C LEU A 136 -7.70 12.11 5.16
N ARG A 137 -8.44 11.00 5.07
CA ARG A 137 -7.96 9.65 5.42
C ARG A 137 -7.11 9.02 4.32
N PHE A 138 -7.31 9.43 3.08
CA PHE A 138 -6.53 9.02 1.91
C PHE A 138 -6.43 10.21 0.96
N CYS A 139 -5.26 10.44 0.37
CA CYS A 139 -5.09 11.44 -0.68
C CYS A 139 -4.13 11.01 -1.78
N GLN A 140 -4.35 11.50 -2.99
CA GLN A 140 -3.46 11.38 -4.13
C GLN A 140 -3.08 12.77 -4.63
N GLY A 141 -1.79 12.99 -4.83
CA GLY A 141 -1.27 14.26 -5.31
C GLY A 141 -0.29 14.11 -6.47
N LYS A 142 -0.21 15.15 -7.31
CA LYS A 142 0.79 15.26 -8.38
C LYS A 142 1.52 16.58 -8.28
N ASN A 143 2.81 16.56 -8.57
CA ASN A 143 3.69 17.72 -8.56
C ASN A 143 3.57 18.55 -7.27
N LEU A 144 3.73 17.92 -6.11
CA LEU A 144 3.61 18.58 -4.80
C LEU A 144 4.97 18.68 -4.11
N PHE A 145 5.09 19.59 -3.14
CA PHE A 145 6.26 19.67 -2.28
C PHE A 145 5.87 19.62 -0.79
N ILE A 146 6.79 19.12 0.03
CA ILE A 146 6.77 19.13 1.48
C ILE A 146 8.11 19.68 1.97
N ASN A 147 8.08 20.71 2.80
CA ASN A 147 9.24 21.35 3.39
C ASN A 147 9.46 20.85 4.82
N LEU A 148 10.56 20.15 5.06
CA LEU A 148 10.83 19.46 6.32
C LEU A 148 11.80 20.23 7.24
N ARG A 149 11.84 21.57 7.11
CA ARG A 149 12.69 22.45 7.96
C ARG A 149 12.35 22.39 9.44
N HIS A 150 11.10 22.05 9.76
CA HIS A 150 10.61 21.98 11.15
C HIS A 150 10.70 20.57 11.75
N LEU A 151 11.17 19.58 10.99
CA LEU A 151 11.35 18.21 11.49
C LEU A 151 12.39 18.17 12.61
N LYS A 152 13.57 18.77 12.44
CA LYS A 152 14.62 18.86 13.48
C LYS A 152 14.92 17.48 14.08
N ALA A 153 15.33 16.55 13.24
CA ALA A 153 15.31 15.10 13.53
C ALA A 153 16.13 14.70 14.76
N GLN A 154 17.24 15.38 15.06
CA GLN A 154 18.20 15.00 16.12
C GLN A 154 17.57 14.79 17.50
N ASN A 155 16.57 15.61 17.87
CA ASN A 155 15.88 15.53 19.17
C ASN A 155 14.40 15.17 19.02
N SER A 156 14.03 14.61 17.86
CA SER A 156 12.64 14.41 17.52
C SER A 156 12.05 13.16 18.18
N LEU A 157 10.86 13.34 18.76
CA LEU A 157 10.05 12.27 19.33
C LEU A 157 9.13 11.66 18.27
N ARG A 158 8.69 10.43 18.51
CA ARG A 158 7.71 9.75 17.66
C ARG A 158 6.33 10.41 17.78
N TYR A 159 5.54 10.33 16.71
CA TYR A 159 4.15 10.80 16.62
C TYR A 159 3.96 12.33 16.69
N ARG A 160 4.95 13.10 16.23
CA ARG A 160 4.84 14.55 16.13
C ARG A 160 3.87 15.02 15.03
N ASN A 161 2.95 15.91 15.40
CA ASN A 161 1.98 16.53 14.50
C ASN A 161 2.34 17.97 14.09
N ASP A 162 3.48 18.48 14.58
CA ASP A 162 3.98 19.84 14.38
C ASP A 162 5.11 19.90 13.33
N VAL A 163 5.27 18.85 12.53
CA VAL A 163 6.33 18.78 11.50
C VAL A 163 6.06 19.74 10.34
N ILE A 164 4.78 19.96 10.01
CA ILE A 164 4.36 20.76 8.86
C ILE A 164 3.70 22.04 9.37
N HIS A 165 4.14 23.18 8.85
CA HIS A 165 3.57 24.49 9.13
C HIS A 165 2.96 25.11 7.86
N LYS A 166 2.30 26.26 8.03
CA LYS A 166 1.71 27.02 6.93
C LYS A 166 2.76 27.28 5.84
N GLY A 167 2.46 26.84 4.62
CA GLY A 167 3.34 26.99 3.47
C GLY A 167 4.38 25.89 3.29
N ASP A 168 4.49 24.94 4.23
CA ASP A 168 5.42 23.82 4.11
C ASP A 168 4.90 22.73 3.19
N PHE A 169 3.58 22.60 3.01
CA PHE A 169 2.98 21.67 2.06
C PHE A 169 2.24 22.46 0.99
N GLY A 170 2.52 22.22 -0.28
CA GLY A 170 1.80 22.89 -1.35
C GLY A 170 2.14 22.41 -2.76
N GLY A 171 1.61 23.17 -3.72
CA GLY A 171 1.81 22.97 -5.14
C GLY A 171 1.20 24.10 -5.97
N ASN A 172 1.48 24.12 -7.26
CA ASN A 172 0.94 25.08 -8.22
C ASN A 172 -0.46 24.68 -8.71
N CYS A 173 -1.49 25.03 -7.93
CA CYS A 173 -2.89 24.79 -8.26
C CYS A 173 -3.47 25.93 -9.13
N GLU A 174 -4.23 25.60 -10.17
CA GLU A 174 -5.10 26.57 -10.88
C GLU A 174 -6.34 26.88 -10.05
N VAL A 175 -6.94 25.84 -9.48
CA VAL A 175 -8.12 25.93 -8.61
C VAL A 175 -7.79 25.28 -7.27
N PHE A 176 -8.01 26.02 -6.19
CA PHE A 176 -7.81 25.54 -4.83
C PHE A 176 -9.07 25.75 -3.99
N ASN A 177 -9.63 24.67 -3.44
CA ASN A 177 -10.82 24.70 -2.61
C ASN A 177 -10.45 24.64 -1.12
N LYS A 178 -10.18 25.82 -0.55
CA LYS A 178 -9.81 25.96 0.86
C LYS A 178 -10.91 25.50 1.81
N ASN A 179 -12.17 25.89 1.55
CA ASN A 179 -13.30 25.56 2.42
C ASN A 179 -13.53 24.05 2.51
N LEU A 180 -13.38 23.34 1.39
CA LEU A 180 -13.45 21.87 1.36
C LEU A 180 -12.31 21.24 2.17
N LEU A 181 -11.08 21.71 2.01
CA LEU A 181 -9.95 21.22 2.80
C LEU A 181 -10.19 21.39 4.30
N GLU A 182 -10.66 22.57 4.72
CA GLU A 182 -10.96 22.87 6.12
C GLU A 182 -12.11 22.02 6.66
N SER A 183 -13.17 21.79 5.88
CA SER A 183 -14.29 20.94 6.31
C SER A 183 -13.93 19.46 6.37
N MET A 184 -13.02 18.98 5.52
CA MET A 184 -12.51 17.61 5.55
C MET A 184 -11.45 17.38 6.62
N ALA A 185 -10.89 18.44 7.22
CA ALA A 185 -9.91 18.34 8.29
C ALA A 185 -10.56 18.24 9.68
N ASP A 186 -11.73 17.60 9.77
CA ASP A 186 -12.56 17.47 10.97
C ASP A 186 -12.07 16.36 11.91
N GLU A 187 -11.32 15.38 11.40
CA GLU A 187 -10.61 14.39 12.21
C GLU A 187 -9.09 14.68 12.17
N LYS A 188 -8.49 14.99 13.33
CA LYS A 188 -7.05 15.27 13.45
C LYS A 188 -6.43 14.42 14.57
N SER A 189 -5.83 13.30 14.17
CA SER A 189 -5.03 12.46 15.05
C SER A 189 -4.00 11.72 14.22
N TYR A 190 -2.79 11.54 14.76
CA TYR A 190 -1.61 11.11 14.02
C TYR A 190 -1.87 9.87 13.16
N LEU A 191 -2.46 8.81 13.72
CA LEU A 191 -2.73 7.55 13.01
C LEU A 191 -4.16 7.44 12.44
N GLN A 192 -4.95 8.51 12.50
CA GLN A 192 -6.34 8.52 12.03
C GLN A 192 -6.48 9.20 10.67
N SER A 193 -5.73 10.28 10.42
CA SER A 193 -5.82 11.04 9.18
C SER A 193 -4.52 11.79 8.85
N TRP A 194 -4.51 12.40 7.67
CA TRP A 194 -3.51 13.39 7.24
C TRP A 194 -3.94 14.83 7.56
N GLY A 195 -4.95 14.98 8.42
CA GLY A 195 -5.54 16.26 8.79
C GLY A 195 -4.53 17.26 9.34
N HIS A 196 -3.58 16.82 10.17
CA HIS A 196 -2.56 17.70 10.75
C HIS A 196 -1.65 18.30 9.69
N GLU A 197 -1.17 17.50 8.73
CA GLU A 197 -0.25 17.96 7.70
C GLU A 197 -0.98 18.78 6.62
N LEU A 198 -2.13 18.29 6.16
CA LEU A 198 -2.86 18.90 5.05
C LEU A 198 -3.61 20.16 5.43
N SER A 199 -3.93 20.38 6.71
CA SER A 199 -4.51 21.66 7.17
C SER A 199 -3.64 22.87 6.79
N PHE A 200 -2.35 22.67 6.55
CA PHE A 200 -1.40 23.71 6.17
C PHE A 200 -1.14 23.79 4.67
N PHE A 201 -1.84 22.98 3.86
CA PHE A 201 -1.67 22.97 2.41
C PHE A 201 -1.97 24.35 1.82
N THR A 202 -1.02 24.87 1.02
CA THR A 202 -1.11 26.20 0.44
C THR A 202 -0.81 26.17 -1.07
N PRO A 203 -1.63 26.83 -1.92
CA PRO A 203 -1.32 26.95 -3.34
C PRO A 203 -0.14 27.91 -3.57
N TYR A 204 0.78 27.54 -4.46
CA TYR A 204 1.99 28.31 -4.77
C TYR A 204 2.15 28.47 -6.28
N LYS A 205 1.63 29.58 -6.84
CA LYS A 205 1.57 29.83 -8.29
C LYS A 205 2.92 29.79 -9.02
N GLY A 206 4.01 30.11 -8.33
CA GLY A 206 5.37 30.11 -8.90
C GLY A 206 6.08 28.76 -8.85
N PHE A 207 5.48 27.73 -8.25
CA PHE A 207 6.15 26.46 -8.01
C PHE A 207 6.30 25.68 -9.31
N LYS A 208 7.49 25.14 -9.52
CA LYS A 208 7.81 24.20 -10.58
C LYS A 208 8.54 23.00 -9.99
N LEU A 209 8.25 21.81 -10.50
CA LEU A 209 8.93 20.59 -10.10
C LEU A 209 10.33 20.53 -10.73
N ASP A 210 11.29 21.28 -10.18
CA ASP A 210 12.66 21.33 -10.68
C ASP A 210 13.69 21.48 -9.54
N ARG A 211 14.98 21.36 -9.88
CA ARG A 211 16.08 21.45 -8.89
C ARG A 211 16.30 22.85 -8.32
N LYS A 212 15.65 23.89 -8.84
CA LYS A 212 15.70 25.24 -8.26
C LYS A 212 14.72 25.38 -7.10
N HIS A 213 13.62 24.63 -7.12
CA HIS A 213 12.58 24.68 -6.09
C HIS A 213 12.59 23.48 -5.13
N CYS A 214 13.36 22.45 -5.43
CA CYS A 214 13.36 21.18 -4.71
C CYS A 214 14.79 20.72 -4.41
N ASP A 215 15.06 20.36 -3.15
CA ASP A 215 16.32 19.76 -2.75
C ASP A 215 16.36 18.27 -3.11
N VAL A 216 15.20 17.61 -3.04
CA VAL A 216 15.01 16.20 -3.42
C VAL A 216 13.77 16.09 -4.29
N ILE A 217 13.87 15.37 -5.41
CA ILE A 217 12.74 15.08 -6.29
C ILE A 217 12.53 13.57 -6.35
N PHE A 218 11.38 13.12 -5.86
CA PHE A 218 10.91 11.76 -6.06
C PHE A 218 10.22 11.65 -7.41
N GLU A 219 10.97 11.16 -8.39
CA GLU A 219 10.48 10.90 -9.75
C GLU A 219 9.51 9.71 -9.80
N ARG A 220 9.74 8.70 -8.95
CA ARG A 220 8.89 7.53 -8.81
C ARG A 220 7.68 7.84 -7.92
N PRO A 221 6.51 7.20 -8.16
CA PRO A 221 5.38 7.30 -7.25
C PRO A 221 5.79 6.94 -5.84
N THR A 222 5.40 7.76 -4.88
CA THR A 222 5.81 7.60 -3.48
C THR A 222 4.58 7.51 -2.59
N VAL A 223 4.50 6.44 -1.80
CA VAL A 223 3.45 6.27 -0.79
C VAL A 223 4.03 6.72 0.55
N LEU A 224 3.38 7.69 1.18
CA LEU A 224 3.65 8.14 2.54
C LEU A 224 2.75 7.34 3.46
N ILE A 225 3.32 6.77 4.52
CA ILE A 225 2.59 6.01 5.53
C ILE A 225 3.02 6.44 6.93
N LYS A 226 2.05 6.69 7.81
CA LYS A 226 2.28 6.85 9.25
C LYS A 226 2.15 5.47 9.90
N LEU A 227 3.18 5.07 10.62
CA LEU A 227 3.33 3.71 11.15
C LEU A 227 2.79 3.61 12.57
N ASP A 228 2.13 2.50 12.89
CA ASP A 228 1.79 2.16 14.28
C ASP A 228 3.06 1.68 15.03
N ALA A 229 3.10 0.43 15.46
CA ALA A 229 4.21 -0.11 16.24
C ALA A 229 4.66 -1.48 15.72
N ALA A 230 5.96 -1.63 15.44
CA ALA A 230 6.56 -2.90 15.02
C ALA A 230 6.85 -3.87 16.20
N VAL A 231 6.12 -3.75 17.31
CA VAL A 231 6.38 -4.51 18.55
C VAL A 231 5.84 -5.94 18.51
N ASN A 232 4.82 -6.20 17.70
CA ASN A 232 4.28 -7.54 17.46
C ASN A 232 3.39 -7.53 16.20
N MET A 233 2.95 -8.73 15.79
CA MET A 233 2.09 -8.91 14.61
C MET A 233 0.79 -8.11 14.71
N TYR A 234 0.17 -8.07 15.89
CA TYR A 234 -1.10 -7.37 16.12
C TYR A 234 -0.98 -5.85 15.92
N HIS A 235 0.12 -5.23 16.35
CA HIS A 235 0.36 -3.81 16.12
C HIS A 235 0.89 -3.50 14.73
N HIS A 236 1.70 -4.37 14.13
CA HIS A 236 2.33 -4.00 12.88
C HIS A 236 1.50 -4.33 11.65
N PHE A 237 0.73 -5.42 11.66
CA PHE A 237 -0.02 -5.83 10.48
C PHE A 237 -1.17 -4.91 10.12
N CYS A 238 -1.63 -4.05 11.04
CA CYS A 238 -2.56 -2.99 10.67
C CYS A 238 -1.95 -2.03 9.65
N ASP A 239 -0.63 -1.77 9.69
CA ASP A 239 0.06 -0.92 8.72
C ASP A 239 -0.01 -1.57 7.34
N PHE A 240 0.31 -2.87 7.25
CA PHE A 240 0.30 -3.61 5.99
C PHE A 240 -1.10 -3.82 5.40
N VAL A 241 -2.10 -4.11 6.23
CA VAL A 241 -3.50 -4.24 5.77
C VAL A 241 -4.00 -2.90 5.22
N ASN A 242 -3.72 -1.79 5.90
CA ASN A 242 -4.12 -0.47 5.42
C ASN A 242 -3.29 -0.02 4.20
N LEU A 243 -2.04 -0.45 4.08
CA LEU A 243 -1.25 -0.25 2.86
C LEU A 243 -1.80 -1.06 1.68
N TYR A 244 -2.24 -2.30 1.91
CA TYR A 244 -2.93 -3.11 0.89
C TYR A 244 -4.26 -2.47 0.46
N ALA A 245 -5.07 -2.02 1.41
CA ALA A 245 -6.27 -1.23 1.14
C ALA A 245 -5.94 0.04 0.32
N THR A 246 -4.83 0.70 0.65
CA THR A 246 -4.35 1.87 -0.11
C THR A 246 -4.05 1.51 -1.56
N LEU A 247 -3.54 0.32 -1.88
CA LEU A 247 -3.33 -0.10 -3.28
C LEU A 247 -4.65 -0.20 -4.06
N HIS A 248 -5.70 -0.74 -3.42
CA HIS A 248 -7.05 -0.81 -4.01
C HIS A 248 -7.63 0.57 -4.27
N VAL A 249 -7.62 1.45 -3.26
CA VAL A 249 -8.15 2.82 -3.39
C VAL A 249 -7.33 3.64 -4.38
N ASN A 250 -6.01 3.45 -4.40
CA ASN A 250 -5.12 4.13 -5.33
C ASN A 250 -5.25 3.60 -6.77
N GLY A 251 -5.75 2.37 -6.94
CA GLY A 251 -5.80 1.69 -8.22
C GLY A 251 -4.41 1.37 -8.78
N SER A 252 -3.39 1.12 -7.95
CA SER A 252 -2.11 0.64 -8.49
C SER A 252 -1.46 -0.35 -7.53
N PHE A 253 -0.98 -1.44 -8.13
CA PHE A 253 -0.30 -2.55 -7.46
C PHE A 253 1.16 -2.65 -7.90
N ASP A 254 1.69 -1.62 -8.57
CA ASP A 254 3.08 -1.56 -8.98
C ASP A 254 4.03 -1.71 -7.78
N MET A 255 5.09 -2.50 -7.95
CA MET A 255 6.16 -2.60 -6.96
C MET A 255 7.26 -1.57 -7.18
N ASN A 256 7.25 -0.85 -8.31
CA ASN A 256 8.24 0.20 -8.61
C ASN A 256 7.87 1.56 -7.98
N ILE A 257 7.60 1.53 -6.69
CA ILE A 257 7.21 2.71 -5.90
C ILE A 257 8.19 2.93 -4.76
N ASN A 258 8.27 4.16 -4.27
CA ASN A 258 8.92 4.43 -2.99
C ASN A 258 7.88 4.29 -1.87
N ILE A 259 8.32 3.81 -0.71
CA ILE A 259 7.55 3.89 0.54
C ILE A 259 8.34 4.81 1.47
N LEU A 260 7.72 5.90 1.89
CA LEU A 260 8.29 6.85 2.84
C LEU A 260 7.59 6.66 4.18
N TRP A 261 8.36 6.20 5.16
CA TRP A 261 7.90 6.06 6.53
C TRP A 261 7.86 7.43 7.19
N TRP A 262 6.64 7.92 7.43
CA TRP A 262 6.38 9.10 8.23
C TRP A 262 6.52 8.75 9.71
N ASP A 263 7.76 8.44 10.12
CA ASP A 263 8.18 8.30 11.52
C ASP A 263 9.10 9.48 11.85
N THR A 264 8.74 10.17 12.92
CA THR A 264 9.41 11.37 13.41
C THR A 264 10.46 11.05 14.48
N PHE A 265 10.63 9.78 14.85
CA PHE A 265 11.60 9.40 15.87
C PHE A 265 13.05 9.55 15.40
N ARG A 266 13.88 10.18 16.22
CA ARG A 266 15.30 10.44 15.93
C ARG A 266 16.13 9.21 15.55
N ASN A 267 15.79 8.03 16.07
CA ASN A 267 16.53 6.80 15.79
C ASN A 267 15.94 6.01 14.60
N GLY A 268 15.02 6.61 13.86
CA GLY A 268 14.35 5.95 12.74
C GLY A 268 13.32 4.91 13.19
N PHE A 269 12.83 4.15 12.21
CA PHE A 269 11.84 3.10 12.45
C PHE A 269 12.52 1.74 12.50
N ILE A 270 12.33 1.02 13.61
CA ILE A 270 12.96 -0.28 13.85
C ILE A 270 11.90 -1.37 13.70
N ASP A 271 12.07 -2.24 12.70
CA ASP A 271 11.16 -3.34 12.38
C ASP A 271 11.93 -4.66 12.22
N PRO A 272 12.36 -5.27 13.35
CA PRO A 272 13.23 -6.45 13.33
C PRO A 272 12.46 -7.73 13.02
N PHE A 273 11.17 -7.79 13.33
CA PHE A 273 10.37 -9.02 13.24
C PHE A 273 9.71 -9.21 11.87
N PHE A 274 9.24 -8.11 11.26
CA PHE A 274 8.35 -8.18 10.10
C PHE A 274 8.80 -7.28 8.94
N GLY A 275 10.01 -6.71 9.02
CA GLY A 275 10.59 -5.84 7.99
C GLY A 275 10.68 -6.47 6.60
N ILE A 276 10.68 -7.80 6.51
CA ILE A 276 10.62 -8.50 5.23
C ILE A 276 9.31 -8.24 4.47
N THR A 277 8.21 -7.97 5.17
CA THR A 277 6.87 -7.78 4.61
C THR A 277 6.78 -6.54 3.72
N TRP A 278 7.60 -5.51 3.95
CA TRP A 278 7.70 -4.33 3.05
C TRP A 278 8.02 -4.71 1.60
N ARG A 279 8.70 -5.84 1.36
CA ARG A 279 9.00 -6.36 0.02
C ARG A 279 7.75 -6.82 -0.75
N ALA A 280 6.63 -7.03 -0.08
CA ALA A 280 5.35 -7.28 -0.75
C ALA A 280 4.81 -6.00 -1.43
N PHE A 281 5.21 -4.82 -0.98
CA PHE A 281 4.66 -3.55 -1.44
C PHE A 281 5.61 -2.78 -2.36
N SER A 282 6.91 -2.90 -2.14
CA SER A 282 7.91 -2.26 -2.98
C SER A 282 9.12 -3.15 -3.22
N LYS A 283 9.72 -3.03 -4.41
CA LYS A 283 11.04 -3.61 -4.69
C LYS A 283 12.20 -2.77 -4.15
N HIS A 284 11.89 -1.61 -3.57
CA HIS A 284 12.85 -0.64 -3.04
C HIS A 284 12.81 -0.63 -1.52
N ARG A 285 13.92 -0.27 -0.90
CA ARG A 285 13.96 -0.06 0.55
C ARG A 285 13.09 1.14 0.92
N SER A 286 12.40 1.03 2.04
CA SER A 286 11.67 2.15 2.63
C SER A 286 12.62 3.29 2.99
N ILE A 287 12.11 4.51 2.87
CA ILE A 287 12.84 5.74 3.13
C ILE A 287 12.37 6.30 4.46
N GLU A 288 13.31 6.60 5.34
CA GLU A 288 13.02 7.23 6.63
C GLU A 288 12.84 8.73 6.45
N LEU A 289 11.77 9.29 7.03
CA LEU A 289 11.51 10.74 7.01
C LEU A 289 12.70 11.55 7.54
N ILE A 290 13.38 11.06 8.59
CA ILE A 290 14.55 11.72 9.19
C ILE A 290 15.74 11.89 8.23
N SER A 291 15.85 11.07 7.18
CA SER A 291 16.89 11.24 6.14
C SER A 291 16.67 12.47 5.24
N LEU A 292 15.48 13.08 5.36
CA LEU A 292 15.03 14.25 4.61
C LEU A 292 14.94 15.51 5.48
N ASP A 293 15.48 15.47 6.71
CA ASP A 293 15.46 16.60 7.64
C ASP A 293 16.05 17.87 7.00
N GLY A 294 15.36 19.00 7.19
CA GLY A 294 15.77 20.29 6.63
C GLY A 294 15.47 20.51 5.15
N LYS A 295 15.05 19.47 4.40
CA LYS A 295 14.93 19.52 2.94
C LYS A 295 13.53 19.90 2.48
N ARG A 296 13.45 20.58 1.34
CA ARG A 296 12.24 20.70 0.53
C ARG A 296 12.18 19.53 -0.44
N VAL A 297 11.29 18.60 -0.14
CA VAL A 297 11.09 17.35 -0.86
C VAL A 297 9.92 17.50 -1.82
N CYS A 298 10.13 17.15 -3.07
CA CYS A 298 9.12 17.24 -4.11
C CYS A 298 8.75 15.88 -4.67
N PHE A 299 7.50 15.71 -5.05
CA PHE A 299 6.95 14.46 -5.52
C PHE A 299 6.26 14.67 -6.87
N ARG A 300 6.68 13.90 -7.87
CA ARG A 300 5.95 13.85 -9.15
C ARG A 300 4.57 13.21 -8.96
N SER A 301 4.51 12.15 -8.15
CA SER A 301 3.28 11.49 -7.73
C SER A 301 3.41 11.02 -6.27
N VAL A 302 2.43 11.38 -5.45
CA VAL A 302 2.42 11.05 -4.03
C VAL A 302 1.06 10.50 -3.60
N VAL A 303 1.08 9.47 -2.76
CA VAL A 303 -0.12 8.93 -2.11
C VAL A 303 0.06 9.06 -0.61
N LEU A 304 -0.92 9.65 0.05
CA LEU A 304 -1.02 9.69 1.49
C LEU A 304 -1.94 8.53 1.88
N SER A 305 -1.38 7.47 2.47
CA SER A 305 -2.05 6.18 2.61
C SER A 305 -3.24 6.22 3.57
N LEU A 306 -4.11 5.21 3.47
CA LEU A 306 -4.98 4.86 4.60
C LEU A 306 -4.12 4.51 5.83
N LEU A 307 -4.64 4.77 7.02
CA LEU A 307 -3.90 4.71 8.28
C LEU A 307 -4.53 3.72 9.26
N ALA A 308 -3.67 3.10 10.07
CA ALA A 308 -4.00 1.98 10.95
C ALA A 308 -5.14 2.22 11.94
N ARG A 309 -5.30 3.44 12.46
CA ARG A 309 -6.21 3.73 13.59
C ARG A 309 -7.38 4.62 13.22
N GLN A 310 -7.73 4.72 11.94
CA GLN A 310 -8.91 5.44 11.46
C GLN A 310 -10.17 5.12 12.29
N ARG A 311 -11.02 6.11 12.54
CA ARG A 311 -12.31 5.88 13.18
C ARG A 311 -13.21 5.07 12.25
N LEU A 312 -13.75 3.96 12.75
CA LEU A 312 -14.44 2.96 11.93
C LEU A 312 -13.55 2.44 10.77
N GLY A 313 -12.24 2.35 11.01
CA GLY A 313 -11.23 1.91 10.04
C GLY A 313 -11.13 0.39 9.93
N LEU A 314 -10.11 -0.10 9.21
CA LEU A 314 -9.83 -1.54 9.13
C LEU A 314 -8.86 -1.99 10.23
N TYR A 315 -8.95 -3.27 10.63
CA TYR A 315 -8.10 -3.91 11.63
C TYR A 315 -8.36 -3.47 13.08
N TYR A 316 -8.01 -2.24 13.46
CA TYR A 316 -8.04 -1.79 14.87
C TYR A 316 -9.42 -1.35 15.34
N ASN A 317 -10.01 -0.39 14.62
CA ASN A 317 -11.29 0.22 14.97
C ASN A 317 -12.40 -0.26 14.03
N MET A 318 -12.30 -1.51 13.60
CA MET A 318 -13.21 -2.11 12.63
C MET A 318 -14.53 -2.44 13.31
N PRO A 319 -15.66 -1.82 12.89
CA PRO A 319 -16.96 -2.17 13.45
C PRO A 319 -17.35 -3.51 12.86
N LEU A 320 -17.16 -4.60 13.61
CA LEU A 320 -17.58 -5.92 13.18
C LEU A 320 -18.92 -6.26 13.79
N ILE A 321 -19.89 -6.58 12.93
CA ILE A 321 -21.14 -7.19 13.37
C ILE A 321 -20.86 -8.56 14.01
N LYS A 322 -21.52 -8.82 15.15
CA LYS A 322 -21.37 -10.07 15.90
C LYS A 322 -21.87 -11.26 15.08
N GLY A 323 -21.15 -12.39 15.18
CA GLY A 323 -21.55 -13.66 14.59
C GLY A 323 -21.18 -13.80 13.10
N CYS A 324 -20.45 -12.83 12.53
CA CYS A 324 -19.90 -12.92 11.18
C CYS A 324 -18.37 -13.04 11.20
N SER A 325 -17.81 -13.72 10.20
CA SER A 325 -16.39 -14.06 10.07
C SER A 325 -16.00 -14.26 8.60
N ASN A 326 -14.72 -14.57 8.35
CA ASN A 326 -14.14 -14.85 7.03
C ASN A 326 -14.21 -13.67 6.04
N SER A 327 -13.51 -12.58 6.36
CA SER A 327 -13.34 -11.44 5.46
C SER A 327 -12.49 -11.82 4.23
N GLY A 328 -13.07 -11.64 3.04
CA GLY A 328 -12.38 -11.82 1.76
C GLY A 328 -11.21 -10.87 1.60
N LEU A 329 -11.30 -9.65 2.11
CA LEU A 329 -10.21 -8.68 2.13
C LEU A 329 -8.96 -9.21 2.87
N PHE A 330 -9.15 -9.79 4.05
CA PHE A 330 -8.03 -10.32 4.84
C PHE A 330 -7.46 -11.62 4.25
N GLU A 331 -8.31 -12.45 3.66
CA GLU A 331 -7.88 -13.63 2.91
C GLU A 331 -7.03 -13.23 1.70
N ALA A 332 -7.53 -12.30 0.87
CA ALA A 332 -6.80 -11.76 -0.28
C ALA A 332 -5.49 -11.09 0.14
N PHE A 333 -5.49 -10.29 1.22
CA PHE A 333 -4.27 -9.71 1.77
C PHE A 333 -3.23 -10.77 2.15
N SER A 334 -3.65 -11.82 2.86
CA SER A 334 -2.77 -12.92 3.27
C SER A 334 -2.15 -13.62 2.05
N GLU A 335 -2.97 -14.01 1.08
CA GLU A 335 -2.50 -14.64 -0.16
C GLU A 335 -1.55 -13.72 -0.94
N PHE A 336 -1.88 -12.43 -1.03
CA PHE A 336 -1.09 -11.42 -1.71
C PHE A 336 0.30 -11.28 -1.09
N VAL A 337 0.38 -11.09 0.24
CA VAL A 337 1.66 -10.90 0.94
C VAL A 337 2.51 -12.14 0.78
N LEU A 338 1.98 -13.32 1.11
CA LEU A 338 2.70 -14.59 1.04
C LEU A 338 3.25 -14.86 -0.36
N HIS A 339 2.44 -14.61 -1.40
CA HIS A 339 2.85 -14.78 -2.78
C HIS A 339 3.99 -13.83 -3.17
N ARG A 340 3.90 -12.54 -2.83
CA ARG A 340 4.92 -11.55 -3.22
C ARG A 340 6.24 -11.72 -2.49
N ILE A 341 6.23 -12.17 -1.24
CA ILE A 341 7.46 -12.49 -0.50
C ILE A 341 7.99 -13.90 -0.81
N GLY A 342 7.22 -14.73 -1.50
CA GLY A 342 7.63 -16.07 -1.93
C GLY A 342 7.55 -17.14 -0.84
N ILE A 343 6.72 -16.93 0.18
CA ILE A 343 6.47 -17.95 1.21
C ILE A 343 5.53 -19.00 0.64
N LYS A 344 6.02 -20.24 0.56
CA LYS A 344 5.21 -21.40 0.18
C LYS A 344 4.59 -22.01 1.44
N GLN A 345 3.28 -22.19 1.42
CA GLN A 345 2.56 -22.94 2.45
C GLN A 345 2.33 -24.36 1.95
N ASN A 346 3.10 -25.32 2.47
CA ASN A 346 3.01 -26.73 2.06
C ASN A 346 1.81 -27.48 2.69
N GLY A 347 0.81 -26.74 3.18
CA GLY A 347 -0.33 -27.29 3.92
C GLY A 347 0.04 -27.95 5.26
N PRO A 348 -0.95 -28.55 5.95
CA PRO A 348 -0.67 -29.53 6.97
C PRO A 348 -0.02 -30.76 6.33
N LEU A 349 1.03 -31.28 6.95
CA LEU A 349 1.64 -32.55 6.54
C LEU A 349 0.79 -33.67 7.15
N LEU A 350 0.42 -34.68 6.37
CA LEU A 350 -0.56 -35.71 6.76
C LEU A 350 -0.25 -36.36 8.12
N ASP A 351 1.04 -36.53 8.43
CA ASP A 351 1.52 -37.18 9.66
C ASP A 351 2.15 -36.21 10.67
N LYS A 352 1.89 -34.90 10.57
CA LYS A 352 2.43 -33.91 11.52
C LYS A 352 1.37 -32.93 12.01
N VAL A 353 1.41 -32.65 13.31
CA VAL A 353 0.67 -31.56 13.94
C VAL A 353 1.59 -30.35 14.03
N ARG A 354 1.16 -29.21 13.48
CA ARG A 354 1.84 -27.93 13.71
C ARG A 354 1.28 -27.30 14.98
N ILE A 355 2.13 -27.10 15.97
CA ILE A 355 1.79 -26.39 17.21
C ILE A 355 2.43 -25.00 17.14
N THR A 356 1.63 -23.97 17.38
CA THR A 356 2.11 -22.59 17.54
C THR A 356 1.84 -22.17 18.97
N LEU A 357 2.90 -21.96 19.74
CA LEU A 357 2.81 -21.42 21.10
C LEU A 357 3.00 -19.91 21.07
N LEU A 358 2.05 -19.17 21.66
CA LEU A 358 2.15 -17.71 21.77
C LEU A 358 2.75 -17.33 23.12
N SER A 359 4.07 -17.18 23.17
CA SER A 359 4.77 -16.65 24.34
C SER A 359 4.31 -15.23 24.66
N ARG A 360 4.13 -14.94 25.95
CA ARG A 360 3.80 -13.60 26.44
C ARG A 360 4.64 -13.27 27.66
N SER A 361 5.40 -12.20 27.57
CA SER A 361 6.30 -11.73 28.63
C SER A 361 5.64 -10.77 29.64
N THR A 362 4.31 -10.62 29.61
CA THR A 362 3.61 -9.72 30.55
C THR A 362 3.32 -10.43 31.88
N ARG A 363 3.41 -9.69 32.98
CA ARG A 363 3.27 -10.21 34.37
C ARG A 363 2.05 -11.10 34.59
N TYR A 364 0.93 -10.80 33.94
CA TYR A 364 -0.36 -11.47 34.17
C TYR A 364 -0.71 -12.53 33.12
N ARG A 365 0.09 -12.69 32.05
CA ARG A 365 -0.23 -13.61 30.95
C ARG A 365 0.94 -14.54 30.59
N ARG A 366 1.93 -14.65 31.48
CA ARG A 366 3.07 -15.54 31.31
C ARG A 366 2.64 -16.99 31.46
N ILE A 367 3.10 -17.83 30.53
CA ILE A 367 3.02 -19.29 30.66
C ILE A 367 4.17 -19.68 31.58
N ILE A 368 3.86 -20.06 32.82
CA ILE A 368 4.87 -20.27 33.88
C ILE A 368 5.80 -21.46 33.61
N ASN A 369 5.34 -22.41 32.79
CA ASN A 369 6.08 -23.61 32.37
C ASN A 369 6.29 -23.63 30.84
N GLU A 370 6.44 -22.46 30.22
CA GLU A 370 6.65 -22.36 28.76
C GLU A 370 7.82 -23.21 28.27
N ASP A 371 8.94 -23.18 29.00
CA ASP A 371 10.12 -23.97 28.67
C ASP A 371 9.82 -25.48 28.70
N GLU A 372 9.07 -25.96 29.71
CA GLU A 372 8.65 -27.37 29.80
C GLU A 372 7.77 -27.79 28.62
N VAL A 373 6.86 -26.90 28.20
CA VAL A 373 6.01 -27.11 27.02
C VAL A 373 6.86 -27.16 25.75
N GLY A 374 7.84 -26.25 25.61
CA GLY A 374 8.80 -26.25 24.50
C GLY A 374 9.61 -27.54 24.43
N TYR A 375 10.18 -27.99 25.55
CA TYR A 375 10.93 -29.24 25.65
C TYR A 375 10.09 -30.47 25.33
N THR A 376 8.86 -30.54 25.86
CA THR A 376 7.96 -31.69 25.66
C THR A 376 7.53 -31.83 24.20
N LEU A 377 7.37 -30.69 23.51
CA LEU A 377 6.91 -30.66 22.12
C LEU A 377 8.07 -30.70 21.10
N GLU A 378 9.32 -30.82 21.55
CA GLU A 378 10.53 -30.69 20.71
C GLU A 378 10.53 -29.40 19.86
N VAL A 379 9.91 -28.33 20.38
CA VAL A 379 9.83 -27.04 19.69
C VAL A 379 11.06 -26.24 20.09
N THR A 380 11.99 -26.04 19.14
CA THR A 380 13.01 -24.99 19.27
C THR A 380 12.28 -23.64 19.36
N VAL A 381 12.37 -23.00 20.53
CA VAL A 381 11.82 -21.67 20.83
C VAL A 381 12.50 -20.60 19.99
#